data_AF-A0A7W4EI41-F1
#
_entry.id   AF-A0A7W4EI41-F1
#
_cell.length_a   1.000
_cell.length_b   1.000
_cell.length_c   1.000
_cell.angle_alpha   90.00
_cell.angle_beta   90.00
_cell.angle_gamma   90.00
#
_symmetry.space_group_name_H-M   'P 1'
#
loop_
_entity.id
_entity.type
_entity.pdbx_description
1 polymer ?
#
loop_
_entity_poly.entity_id
_entity_poly.type
_entity_poly.pdbx_seq_one_letter_code
_entity_poly.pdbx_strand_id
1 'polypeptide(L)' 'MSAASFQETTKVLNEAAVSGKVDELNGLKENVIVGHRIPAGTGLKDYQNIIVGSNREFEDIK' A
#
# COMPACT_ATOMS: atom_id res chain seq x y z
N MET A 1 8.24 7.51 6.05
CA MET A 1 9.24 6.48 6.42
C MET A 1 10.38 6.20 5.41
N SER A 2 10.41 6.75 4.20
CA SER A 2 11.41 6.36 3.15
C SER A 2 12.91 6.58 3.46
N ALA A 3 13.28 7.25 4.56
CA ALA A 3 14.67 7.58 4.92
C ALA A 3 15.40 6.48 5.71
N ALA A 4 14.68 5.62 6.46
CA ALA A 4 15.30 4.58 7.27
C ALA A 4 15.89 3.43 6.44
N SER A 5 15.54 3.31 5.15
CA SER A 5 15.86 2.14 4.34
C SER A 5 17.29 2.11 3.77
N PHE A 6 18.05 3.21 3.82
CA PHE A 6 19.35 3.29 3.12
C PHE A 6 20.57 3.55 4.01
N GLN A 7 20.45 4.15 5.20
CA GLN A 7 21.48 4.21 6.26
C GLN A 7 20.90 4.92 7.50
N GLU A 8 21.48 4.70 8.69
CA GLU A 8 21.08 5.31 9.97
C GLU A 8 19.67 4.93 10.52
N THR A 9 19.25 3.67 10.36
CA THR A 9 17.97 3.14 10.88
C THR A 9 17.67 3.50 12.33
N THR A 10 18.64 3.39 13.24
CA THR A 10 18.44 3.65 14.68
C THR A 10 18.10 5.11 14.97
N LYS A 11 18.73 6.05 14.26
CA LYS A 11 18.50 7.49 14.43
C LYS A 11 17.12 7.89 13.94
N VAL A 12 16.74 7.40 12.76
CA VAL A 12 15.44 7.69 12.14
C VAL A 12 14.28 7.10 12.95
N LEU A 13 14.46 5.90 13.54
CA LEU A 13 13.46 5.30 14.43
C LEU A 13 13.34 6.07 15.74
N ASN A 14 14.45 6.53 16.33
CA ASN A 14 14.43 7.29 17.56
C ASN A 14 13.74 8.65 17.37
N GLU A 15 14.06 9.38 16.30
CA GLU A 15 13.40 10.64 15.96
C GLU A 15 11.89 10.45 15.68
N ALA A 16 11.51 9.37 14.98
CA ALA A 16 10.10 9.05 14.73
C ALA A 16 9.33 8.70 16.02
N ALA A 17 9.96 7.95 16.94
CA ALA A 17 9.36 7.58 18.22
C ALA A 17 9.21 8.80 19.16
N VAL A 18 10.24 9.65 19.24
CA VAL A 18 10.21 10.87 20.06
C VAL A 18 9.21 11.90 19.51
N SER A 19 9.09 12.00 18.18
CA SER A 19 8.11 12.90 17.54
C SER A 19 6.69 12.34 17.48
N GLY A 20 6.45 11.08 17.92
CA GLY A 20 5.14 10.44 17.85
C GLY A 20 4.60 10.32 16.43
N LYS A 21 5.48 10.22 15.43
CA LYS A 21 5.11 10.30 14.03
C LYS A 21 4.34 9.05 13.61
N VAL A 22 3.06 9.21 13.28
CA VAL A 22 2.23 8.16 12.69
C VAL A 22 2.49 8.14 11.18
N ASP A 23 2.72 6.94 10.65
CA ASP A 23 2.89 6.75 9.22
C ASP A 23 1.62 6.11 8.64
N GLU A 24 1.02 6.81 7.68
CA GLU A 24 -0.26 6.43 7.08
C GLU A 24 -0.10 5.40 5.93
N LEU A 25 1.11 4.89 5.68
CA LEU A 25 1.39 3.88 4.65
C LEU A 25 0.87 4.27 3.26
N ASN A 26 0.91 5.56 2.92
CA ASN A 26 0.46 6.03 1.60
C ASN A 26 1.52 5.80 0.50
N GLY A 27 2.78 5.56 0.87
CA GLY A 27 3.88 5.40 -0.05
C GLY A 27 4.11 3.97 -0.53
N LEU A 28 4.78 3.83 -1.69
CA LEU A 28 5.14 2.52 -2.24
C LEU A 28 6.10 1.75 -1.32
N LYS A 29 7.19 2.40 -0.89
CA LYS A 29 8.24 1.77 -0.07
C LYS A 29 7.70 1.28 1.28
N GLU A 30 6.82 2.06 1.89
CA GLU A 30 6.21 1.76 3.19
C GLU A 30 5.36 0.50 3.13
N ASN A 31 4.49 0.40 2.12
CA ASN A 31 3.67 -0.78 1.90
C ASN A 31 4.51 -2.02 1.57
N VAL A 32 5.60 -1.87 0.80
CA VAL A 32 6.54 -2.98 0.52
C VAL A 32 7.20 -3.48 1.80
N ILE A 33 7.67 -2.58 2.67
CA ILE A 33 8.36 -2.95 3.91
C ILE A 33 7.42 -3.67 4.88
N VAL A 34 6.16 -3.23 4.98
CA VAL A 34 5.15 -3.83 5.86
C VAL A 34 4.53 -5.11 5.27
N GLY A 35 4.66 -5.31 3.95
CA GLY A 35 4.02 -6.42 3.24
C GLY A 35 2.54 -6.18 2.91
N HIS A 36 2.09 -4.92 2.92
CA HIS A 36 0.75 -4.53 2.48
C HIS A 36 0.71 -4.41 0.94
N ARG A 37 -0.48 -4.52 0.35
CA ARG A 37 -0.67 -4.37 -1.09
C ARG A 37 -0.29 -2.94 -1.50
N ILE A 38 0.71 -2.81 -2.35
CA ILE A 38 1.19 -1.49 -2.79
C ILE A 38 0.11 -0.74 -3.58
N PRO A 39 0.03 0.60 -3.47
CA PRO A 39 -0.91 1.43 -4.23
C PRO A 39 -0.43 1.64 -5.68
N ALA A 40 -0.11 0.54 -6.38
CA ALA A 40 0.29 0.55 -7.79
C ALA A 40 -0.26 -0.69 -8.52
N GLY A 41 -0.49 -0.55 -9.82
CA GLY A 41 -1.05 -1.62 -10.65
C GLY A 41 -2.40 -2.11 -10.12
N THR A 42 -2.50 -3.40 -9.84
CA THR A 42 -3.75 -4.02 -9.33
C THR A 42 -4.11 -3.60 -7.90
N GLY A 43 -3.20 -2.95 -7.17
CA GLY A 43 -3.47 -2.39 -5.85
C GLY A 43 -4.15 -1.02 -5.88
N LEU A 44 -4.27 -0.38 -7.05
CA LEU A 44 -5.01 0.87 -7.23
C LEU A 44 -6.51 0.67 -6.96
N LYS A 45 -7.14 1.66 -6.31
CA LYS A 45 -8.57 1.62 -5.94
C LYS A 45 -9.48 1.32 -7.14
N ASP A 46 -9.15 1.84 -8.31
CA ASP A 46 -9.91 1.65 -9.55
C ASP A 46 -9.99 0.18 -9.97
N TYR A 47 -8.97 -0.62 -9.64
CA TYR A 47 -8.90 -2.04 -9.99
C TYR A 47 -9.35 -2.96 -8.85
N GLN A 48 -9.65 -2.44 -7.65
CA GLN A 48 -10.04 -3.26 -6.50
C GLN A 48 -11.48 -3.81 -6.60
N ASN A 49 -12.37 -3.10 -7.30
CA ASN A 49 -13.80 -3.46 -7.39
C ASN A 49 -14.20 -3.98 -8.78
N ILE A 50 -13.23 -4.32 -9.63
CA ILE A 50 -13.54 -4.86 -10.96
C ILE A 50 -13.86 -6.35 -10.81
N ILE A 51 -15.12 -6.70 -11.09
CA ILE A 51 -15.57 -8.10 -11.19
C ILE A 51 -15.48 -8.50 -12.66
N VAL A 52 -14.61 -9.47 -12.97
CA VAL A 52 -14.50 -10.07 -14.30
C VAL A 52 -15.32 -11.36 -14.31
N GLY A 53 -16.31 -11.44 -15.20
CA GLY A 53 -17.18 -12.60 -15.41
C GLY A 53 -17.29 -12.93 -16.89
N SER A 54 -17.78 -14.12 -17.22
CA SER A 54 -18.01 -14.50 -18.62
C SER A 54 -19.21 -13.75 -19.18
N ASN A 55 -19.19 -13.33 -20.46
CA ASN A 55 -20.32 -12.62 -21.08
C ASN A 55 -21.66 -13.37 -20.94
N ARG A 56 -21.62 -14.71 -20.83
CA ARG A 56 -22.80 -15.54 -20.61
C ARG A 56 -23.43 -15.31 -19.22
N GLU A 57 -22.62 -15.14 -18.18
CA GLU A 57 -23.08 -14.92 -16.81
C GLU A 57 -23.65 -13.50 -16.61
N PHE A 58 -23.21 -12.53 -17.43
CA PHE A 58 -23.76 -11.17 -17.42
C PHE A 58 -25.15 -11.08 -18.07
N GLU A 59 -25.48 -11.97 -19.01
CA GLU A 59 -26.82 -12.03 -19.62
C GLU A 59 -27.86 -12.65 -18.67
N ASP A 60 -27.45 -13.60 -17.82
CA ASP A 60 -28.34 -14.27 -16.85
C ASP A 60 -28.71 -13.39 -15.64
N ILE A 61 -27.94 -12.33 -15.37
CA ILE A 61 -28.15 -11.39 -14.25
C ILE A 61 -29.06 -10.21 -14.65
N LYS A 62 -29.36 -10.04 -15.94
CA LYS A 62 -30.07 -8.88 -16.49
C LYS A 62 -31.56 -9.13 -16.70
#